data_AF-A0AAJ3JV93-F1
#
_entry.id   AF-A0AAJ3JV93-F1
#
_cell.length_a   1.000
_cell.length_b   1.000
_cell.length_c   1.000
_cell.angle_alpha   90.00
_cell.angle_beta   90.00
_cell.angle_gamma   90.00
#
_symmetry.space_group_name_H-M   'P 1'
#
loop_
_entity.id
_entity.type
_entity.pdbx_description
1 polymer ?
#
loop_
_entity_poly.entity_id
_entity_poly.type
_entity_poly.pdbx_seq_one_letter_code
_entity_poly.pdbx_strand_id
1 'polypeptide(L)'
;MEDRVGAHMDDALAFVPSGANLLEAVRGELNGDGIEYQLLVIDQPTPEGLVPGQHGPNRVLLLLRGDGRGRWQLAARNDKLVPCSTRGGLAGDPFAYAMVEKGTFSVITNGGSRERWSSTYRFRYAPADKACWVDGVRRKVVDIETEATNIRDYSAAELGRVRFEDFDPSSVAEVSLP
;
A
#
# COMPACT_ATOMS: atom_id res chain seq x y z
N MET A 1 -16.84 1.82 -16.21
CA MET A 1 -16.72 1.12 -14.91
C MET A 1 -16.98 2.19 -13.86
N GLU A 2 -18.24 2.29 -13.44
CA GLU A 2 -18.75 3.42 -12.67
C GLU A 2 -18.00 3.63 -11.35
N ASP A 3 -17.73 4.91 -11.07
CA ASP A 3 -17.24 5.42 -9.80
C ASP A 3 -18.09 4.89 -8.64
N ARG A 4 -17.58 3.86 -7.94
CA ARG A 4 -18.14 3.39 -6.66
C ARG A 4 -17.73 4.28 -5.49
N VAL A 5 -17.50 5.57 -5.74
CA VAL A 5 -17.26 6.55 -4.69
C VAL A 5 -18.60 6.80 -3.99
N GLY A 6 -18.78 6.22 -2.80
CA GLY A 6 -20.00 6.37 -1.99
C GLY A 6 -20.96 5.16 -1.95
N ALA A 7 -20.61 4.02 -2.55
CA ALA A 7 -21.38 2.80 -2.37
C ALA A 7 -21.15 2.21 -0.97
N HIS A 8 -22.23 1.88 -0.26
CA HIS A 8 -22.18 1.08 0.96
C HIS A 8 -22.36 -0.39 0.61
N MET A 9 -21.52 -1.27 1.16
CA MET A 9 -21.61 -2.72 0.97
C MET A 9 -21.66 -3.43 2.32
N ASP A 10 -22.49 -4.46 2.43
CA ASP A 10 -22.60 -5.26 3.66
C ASP A 10 -21.37 -6.15 3.90
N ASP A 11 -20.53 -6.32 2.87
CA ASP A 11 -19.24 -7.01 2.93
C ASP A 11 -18.14 -6.15 2.29
N ALA A 12 -17.05 -5.94 3.03
CA ALA A 12 -15.86 -5.27 2.54
C ALA A 12 -15.28 -5.93 1.29
N LEU A 13 -15.36 -7.26 1.19
CA LEU A 13 -14.79 -8.01 0.08
C LEU A 13 -15.54 -7.77 -1.24
N ALA A 14 -16.76 -7.24 -1.18
CA ALA A 14 -17.53 -6.91 -2.37
C ALA A 14 -16.95 -5.69 -3.15
N PHE A 15 -16.00 -4.98 -2.55
CA PHE A 15 -15.18 -3.97 -3.25
C PHE A 15 -14.10 -4.58 -4.15
N VAL A 16 -13.77 -5.86 -4.00
CA VAL A 16 -12.79 -6.54 -4.85
C VAL A 16 -13.39 -6.76 -6.24
N PRO A 17 -12.77 -6.24 -7.33
CA PRO A 17 -13.26 -6.44 -8.67
C PRO A 17 -13.29 -7.93 -9.06
N SER A 18 -14.27 -8.33 -9.87
CA SER A 18 -14.32 -9.69 -10.41
C SER A 18 -13.06 -10.01 -11.22
N GLY A 19 -12.53 -11.23 -11.04
CA GLY A 19 -11.29 -11.69 -11.67
C GLY A 19 -10.00 -11.15 -11.03
N ALA A 20 -10.08 -10.23 -10.06
CA ALA A 20 -8.93 -9.78 -9.29
C ALA A 20 -8.60 -10.77 -8.17
N ASN A 21 -7.34 -10.79 -7.74
CA ASN A 21 -6.91 -11.59 -6.60
C ASN A 21 -6.74 -10.69 -5.36
N LEU A 22 -7.45 -11.02 -4.28
CA LEU A 22 -7.27 -10.35 -3.00
C LEU A 22 -6.05 -10.95 -2.29
N LEU A 23 -4.99 -10.16 -2.14
CA LEU A 23 -3.76 -10.62 -1.51
C LEU A 23 -3.80 -10.47 0.00
N GLU A 24 -4.37 -9.37 0.47
CA GLU A 24 -4.46 -9.10 1.89
C GLU A 24 -5.68 -8.26 2.23
N ALA A 25 -6.26 -8.52 3.40
CA ALA A 25 -7.38 -7.79 3.96
C ALA A 25 -7.14 -7.60 5.47
N VAL A 26 -6.68 -6.42 5.87
CA VAL A 26 -6.31 -6.14 7.26
C VAL A 26 -7.31 -5.18 7.89
N ARG A 27 -7.89 -5.55 9.03
CA ARG A 27 -8.80 -4.70 9.80
C ARG A 27 -8.09 -4.02 10.97
N GLY A 28 -8.54 -2.83 11.34
CA GLY A 28 -8.13 -2.17 12.57
C GLY A 28 -8.71 -0.77 12.73
N GLU A 29 -8.47 -0.15 13.88
CA GLU A 29 -8.95 1.19 14.21
C GLU A 29 -7.89 2.26 13.91
N LEU A 30 -8.26 3.30 13.16
CA LEU A 30 -7.36 4.39 12.78
C LEU A 30 -7.56 5.68 13.60
N ASN A 31 -8.58 5.76 14.45
CA ASN A 31 -8.91 6.97 15.21
C ASN A 31 -9.46 6.70 16.61
N GLY A 32 -9.63 5.44 17.01
CA GLY A 32 -10.06 5.07 18.37
C GLY A 32 -11.48 5.50 18.72
N ASP A 33 -12.32 5.79 17.72
CA ASP A 33 -13.75 6.12 17.90
C ASP A 33 -14.66 4.86 17.84
N GLY A 34 -14.05 3.66 17.80
CA GLY A 34 -14.73 2.39 17.62
C GLY A 34 -15.17 2.09 16.18
N ILE A 35 -14.82 2.95 15.21
CA ILE A 35 -15.04 2.66 13.79
C ILE A 35 -13.86 1.86 13.24
N GLU A 36 -14.17 0.67 12.73
CA GLU A 36 -13.20 -0.16 12.04
C GLU A 36 -12.89 0.37 10.63
N TYR A 37 -11.64 0.21 10.24
CA TYR A 37 -11.16 0.37 8.89
C TYR A 37 -10.67 -0.98 8.38
N GLN A 38 -10.73 -1.18 7.06
CA GLN A 38 -10.18 -2.35 6.41
C GLN A 38 -9.35 -1.93 5.20
N LEU A 39 -8.07 -2.29 5.20
CA LEU A 39 -7.17 -2.11 4.08
C LEU A 39 -7.19 -3.39 3.23
N LEU A 40 -7.55 -3.25 1.95
CA LEU A 40 -7.47 -4.32 0.96
C LEU A 40 -6.28 -4.08 0.04
N VAL A 41 -5.49 -5.12 -0.22
CA VAL A 41 -4.44 -5.12 -1.25
C VAL A 41 -4.84 -6.10 -2.34
N ILE A 42 -5.04 -5.58 -3.55
CA ILE A 42 -5.69 -6.30 -4.64
C ILE A 42 -4.76 -6.37 -5.85
N ASP A 43 -4.36 -7.58 -6.23
CA ASP A 43 -3.69 -7.83 -7.49
C ASP A 43 -4.73 -7.79 -8.62
N GLN A 44 -4.52 -6.88 -9.57
CA GLN A 44 -5.47 -6.70 -10.67
C GLN A 44 -5.33 -7.85 -11.68
N PRO A 45 -6.41 -8.20 -12.40
CA PRO A 45 -6.32 -9.13 -13.51
C PRO A 45 -5.24 -8.67 -14.50
N THR A 46 -4.47 -9.62 -15.02
CA THR A 46 -3.52 -9.31 -16.09
C THR A 46 -4.31 -8.84 -17.32
N PRO A 47 -4.01 -7.67 -17.89
CA PRO A 47 -4.70 -7.20 -19.09
C PRO A 47 -4.52 -8.19 -20.25
N GLU A 48 -5.58 -8.39 -21.04
CA GLU A 48 -5.47 -9.15 -22.28
C GLU A 48 -4.42 -8.50 -23.20
N GLY A 49 -3.57 -9.32 -23.82
CA GLY A 49 -2.53 -8.86 -24.73
C GLY A 49 -1.26 -8.32 -24.06
N LEU A 50 -1.06 -8.53 -22.75
CA LEU A 50 0.22 -8.23 -22.10
C LEU A 50 1.34 -9.06 -22.76
N VAL A 51 2.32 -8.37 -23.33
CA VAL A 51 3.44 -8.99 -24.05
C VAL A 51 4.41 -9.64 -23.06
N PRO A 52 5.01 -10.80 -23.38
CA PRO A 52 6.06 -11.38 -22.54
C PRO A 52 7.17 -10.36 -22.21
N GLY A 53 7.51 -10.25 -20.93
CA GLY A 53 8.50 -9.29 -20.43
C GLY A 53 7.95 -7.92 -20.05
N GLN A 54 6.67 -7.62 -20.34
CA GLN A 54 6.02 -6.43 -19.80
C GLN A 54 5.49 -6.67 -18.38
N HIS A 55 5.49 -5.60 -17.59
CA HIS A 55 4.92 -5.61 -16.26
C HIS A 55 3.42 -5.33 -16.31
N GLY A 56 2.67 -6.08 -15.52
CA GLY A 56 1.26 -5.81 -15.28
C GLY A 56 1.03 -4.49 -14.52
N PRO A 57 -0.24 -4.07 -14.40
CA PRO A 57 -0.60 -2.88 -13.63
C PRO A 57 -0.18 -3.01 -12.17
N ASN A 58 0.08 -1.87 -11.53
CA ASN A 58 0.23 -1.83 -10.07
C ASN A 58 -0.98 -2.47 -9.37
N ARG A 59 -0.76 -2.90 -8.13
CA ARG A 59 -1.84 -3.36 -7.27
C ARG A 59 -2.66 -2.17 -6.80
N VAL A 60 -3.93 -2.45 -6.56
CA VAL A 60 -4.89 -1.48 -6.05
C VAL A 60 -5.00 -1.66 -4.55
N LEU A 61 -4.84 -0.57 -3.81
CA LEU A 61 -5.09 -0.53 -2.39
C LEU A 61 -6.38 0.23 -2.13
N LEU A 62 -7.28 -0.38 -1.37
CA LEU A 62 -8.53 0.26 -0.95
C LEU A 62 -8.53 0.38 0.58
N LEU A 63 -8.67 1.60 1.08
CA LEU A 63 -9.00 1.83 2.47
C LEU A 63 -10.52 1.95 2.57
N LEU A 64 -11.13 1.01 3.26
CA LEU A 64 -12.56 0.99 3.54
C LEU A 64 -12.80 1.45 4.98
N ARG A 65 -13.88 2.20 5.20
CA ARG A 65 -14.33 2.63 6.51
C ARG A 65 -15.66 1.97 6.83
N GLY A 66 -15.79 1.41 8.03
CA GLY A 66 -17.06 0.93 8.55
C GLY A 66 -18.02 2.09 8.85
N ASP A 67 -19.32 1.85 8.76
CA ASP A 67 -20.35 2.82 9.16
C ASP A 67 -20.88 2.59 10.59
N GLY A 68 -20.34 1.61 11.31
CA GLY A 68 -20.79 1.19 12.65
C GLY A 68 -22.06 0.33 12.65
N ARG A 69 -22.63 0.03 11.48
CA ARG A 69 -23.81 -0.83 11.29
C ARG A 69 -23.50 -2.09 10.50
N GLY A 70 -22.22 -2.42 10.36
CA GLY A 70 -21.74 -3.57 9.60
C GLY A 70 -21.55 -3.31 8.10
N ARG A 71 -21.74 -2.08 7.63
CA ARG A 71 -21.51 -1.74 6.21
C ARG A 71 -20.20 -1.01 6.02
N TRP A 72 -19.64 -1.17 4.84
CA TRP A 72 -18.35 -0.64 4.42
C TRP A 72 -18.53 0.37 3.30
N GLN A 73 -17.75 1.46 3.36
CA GLN A 73 -17.67 2.46 2.30
C GLN A 73 -16.20 2.68 1.90
N LEU A 74 -15.95 2.94 0.63
CA LEU A 74 -14.61 3.34 0.16
C LEU A 74 -14.25 4.70 0.76
N ALA A 75 -13.15 4.74 1.52
CA ALA A 75 -12.62 5.97 2.11
C ALA A 75 -11.47 6.57 1.29
N ALA A 76 -10.58 5.73 0.77
CA ALA A 76 -9.49 6.14 -0.11
C ALA A 76 -8.99 4.99 -0.99
N ARG A 77 -8.36 5.32 -2.11
CA ARG A 77 -7.80 4.36 -3.07
C ARG A 77 -6.42 4.81 -3.52
N ASN A 78 -5.45 3.89 -3.60
CA ASN A 78 -4.13 4.15 -4.14
C ASN A 78 -3.72 3.04 -5.13
N ASP A 79 -3.34 3.44 -6.35
CA ASP A 79 -2.97 2.54 -7.46
C ASP A 79 -1.47 2.63 -7.82
N LYS A 80 -0.66 3.20 -6.93
CA LYS A 80 0.77 3.52 -7.16
C LYS A 80 1.71 2.82 -6.19
N LEU A 81 1.26 2.62 -4.94
CA LEU A 81 2.11 2.25 -3.80
C LEU A 81 2.75 0.87 -3.95
N VAL A 82 1.98 -0.11 -4.43
CA VAL A 82 2.42 -1.51 -4.50
C VAL A 82 2.60 -1.90 -5.98
N PRO A 83 3.84 -2.18 -6.42
CA PRO A 83 4.10 -2.66 -7.77
C PRO A 83 3.44 -4.01 -8.06
N CYS A 84 3.33 -4.37 -9.35
CA CYS A 84 2.85 -5.69 -9.74
C CYS A 84 3.79 -6.82 -9.29
N SER A 85 3.30 -8.06 -9.28
CA SER A 85 4.03 -9.27 -8.86
C SER A 85 5.38 -9.48 -9.56
N THR A 86 5.56 -8.97 -10.77
CA THR A 86 6.81 -9.12 -11.55
C THR A 86 7.86 -8.03 -11.30
N ARG A 87 7.62 -7.07 -10.39
CA ARG A 87 8.51 -5.92 -10.15
C ARG A 87 9.38 -6.00 -8.89
N GLY A 88 9.52 -7.18 -8.28
CA GLY A 88 10.48 -7.38 -7.18
C GLY A 88 11.86 -7.88 -7.63
N GLY A 89 12.11 -8.08 -8.92
CA GLY A 89 13.40 -8.59 -9.42
C GLY A 89 13.58 -10.09 -9.18
N LEU A 90 14.82 -10.55 -8.96
CA LEU A 90 15.09 -11.97 -8.66
C LEU A 90 14.55 -12.41 -7.29
N ALA A 91 14.19 -11.46 -6.44
CA ALA A 91 13.50 -11.70 -5.18
C ALA A 91 12.06 -12.24 -5.35
N GLY A 92 11.44 -12.00 -6.51
CA GLY A 92 10.06 -12.40 -6.78
C GLY A 92 9.05 -11.27 -6.57
N ASP A 93 7.92 -11.59 -5.92
CA ASP A 93 6.82 -10.67 -5.68
C ASP A 93 7.24 -9.52 -4.74
N PRO A 94 7.04 -8.24 -5.12
CA PRO A 94 7.51 -7.14 -4.32
C PRO A 94 6.66 -6.82 -3.10
N PHE A 95 5.44 -7.32 -2.98
CA PHE A 95 4.61 -7.07 -1.80
C PHE A 95 4.98 -8.03 -0.68
N ALA A 96 5.27 -7.48 0.50
CA ALA A 96 5.52 -8.29 1.67
C ALA A 96 4.21 -8.54 2.43
N TYR A 97 3.65 -7.46 2.98
CA TYR A 97 2.45 -7.46 3.80
C TYR A 97 2.01 -6.01 4.08
N ALA A 98 0.78 -5.86 4.56
CA ALA A 98 0.24 -4.66 5.13
C ALA A 98 -0.09 -4.87 6.61
N MET A 99 -0.18 -3.80 7.37
CA MET A 99 -0.61 -3.86 8.76
C MET A 99 -1.41 -2.62 9.14
N VAL A 100 -2.32 -2.78 10.09
CA VAL A 100 -3.01 -1.68 10.74
C VAL A 100 -2.62 -1.68 12.21
N GLU A 101 -2.13 -0.54 12.68
CA GLU A 101 -1.76 -0.26 14.06
C GLU A 101 -2.59 0.91 14.57
N LYS A 102 -2.55 1.20 15.88
CA LYS A 102 -3.36 2.27 16.46
C LYS A 102 -3.02 3.62 15.84
N GLY A 103 -3.93 4.13 15.00
CA GLY A 103 -3.80 5.44 14.36
C GLY A 103 -3.06 5.45 13.01
N THR A 104 -2.48 4.33 12.61
CA THR A 104 -1.65 4.23 11.41
C THR A 104 -1.87 2.91 10.68
N PHE A 105 -1.59 2.89 9.39
CA PHE A 105 -1.36 1.64 8.67
C PHE A 105 -0.06 1.73 7.90
N SER A 106 0.55 0.57 7.66
CA SER A 106 1.79 0.47 6.91
C SER A 106 1.67 -0.54 5.79
N VAL A 107 2.36 -0.28 4.68
CA VAL A 107 2.50 -1.21 3.56
C VAL A 107 3.98 -1.44 3.32
N ILE A 108 4.37 -2.72 3.25
CA ILE A 108 5.76 -3.13 3.13
C ILE A 108 5.96 -3.77 1.77
N THR A 109 6.96 -3.28 1.06
CA THR A 109 7.43 -3.85 -0.20
C THR A 109 8.90 -4.21 -0.12
N ASN A 110 9.34 -5.25 -0.80
CA ASN A 110 10.74 -5.65 -0.87
C ASN A 110 11.09 -6.16 -2.27
N GLY A 111 12.37 -6.31 -2.56
CA GLY A 111 12.79 -6.87 -3.84
C GLY A 111 14.29 -6.85 -4.00
N GLY A 112 14.75 -6.93 -5.24
CA GLY A 112 16.15 -6.90 -5.63
C GLY A 112 16.69 -8.26 -6.01
N SER A 113 18.01 -8.41 -5.94
CA SER A 113 18.73 -9.63 -6.31
C SER A 113 19.75 -9.97 -5.22
N ARG A 114 21.02 -9.65 -5.45
CA ARG A 114 22.08 -9.66 -4.43
C ARG A 114 21.86 -8.51 -3.45
N GLU A 115 21.68 -7.32 -3.98
CA GLU A 115 21.19 -6.20 -3.17
C GLU A 115 19.68 -6.35 -3.01
N ARG A 116 19.25 -6.55 -1.76
CA ARG A 116 17.84 -6.63 -1.37
C ARG A 116 17.41 -5.28 -0.83
N TRP A 117 16.39 -4.71 -1.44
CA TRP A 117 15.75 -3.50 -0.94
C TRP A 117 14.47 -3.84 -0.19
N SER A 118 14.12 -3.01 0.80
CA SER A 118 12.80 -2.98 1.40
C SER A 118 12.36 -1.55 1.66
N SER A 119 11.06 -1.32 1.55
CA SER A 119 10.41 -0.04 1.84
C SER A 119 9.21 -0.26 2.74
N THR A 120 9.10 0.53 3.80
CA THR A 120 7.92 0.61 4.66
C THR A 120 7.29 1.99 4.49
N TYR A 121 6.07 2.03 3.98
CA TYR A 121 5.29 3.26 3.82
C TYR A 121 4.25 3.32 4.92
N ARG A 122 4.35 4.31 5.82
CA ARG A 122 3.43 4.48 6.94
C ARG A 122 2.53 5.68 6.69
N PHE A 123 1.24 5.49 6.91
CA PHE A 123 0.21 6.52 6.79
C PHE A 123 -0.54 6.68 8.11
N ARG A 124 -0.83 7.92 8.48
CA ARG A 124 -1.58 8.28 9.69
C ARG A 124 -2.92 8.89 9.32
N TYR A 125 -3.97 8.44 9.98
CA TYR A 125 -5.28 9.07 9.83
C TYR A 125 -5.35 10.37 10.62
N ALA A 126 -5.84 11.43 9.98
CA ALA A 126 -6.12 12.71 10.61
C ALA A 126 -7.65 12.91 10.71
N PRO A 127 -8.24 12.77 11.91
CA PRO A 127 -9.70 12.91 12.09
C PRO A 127 -10.27 14.24 11.60
N ALA A 128 -9.51 15.33 11.75
CA ALA A 128 -9.90 16.67 11.30
C ALA A 128 -10.09 16.74 9.78
N ASP A 129 -9.26 16.01 9.02
CA ASP A 129 -9.30 16.00 7.56
C ASP A 129 -10.12 14.83 7.00
N LYS A 130 -10.48 13.86 7.85
CA LYS A 130 -11.06 12.57 7.47
C LYS A 130 -10.24 11.86 6.39
N ALA A 131 -8.92 12.00 6.45
CA ALA A 131 -8.00 11.52 5.44
C ALA A 131 -6.75 10.89 6.08
N CYS A 132 -6.10 10.00 5.34
CA CYS A 132 -4.80 9.45 5.71
C CYS A 132 -3.68 10.21 5.00
N TRP A 133 -2.68 10.63 5.76
CA TRP A 133 -1.50 11.35 5.27
C TRP A 133 -0.26 10.49 5.45
N VAL A 134 0.74 10.65 4.59
CA VAL A 134 2.04 10.01 4.81
C VAL A 134 2.64 10.47 6.15
N ASP A 135 3.04 9.50 6.97
CA ASP A 135 3.62 9.72 8.30
C ASP A 135 5.13 9.45 8.32
N GLY A 136 5.58 8.57 7.43
CA GLY A 136 7.00 8.32 7.20
C GLY A 136 7.24 7.23 6.19
N VAL A 137 8.45 7.21 5.64
CA VAL A 137 8.92 6.14 4.75
C VAL A 137 10.27 5.67 5.23
N ARG A 138 10.42 4.36 5.40
CA ARG A 138 11.71 3.74 5.69
C ARG A 138 12.18 2.96 4.47
N ARG A 139 13.36 3.27 3.95
CA ARG A 139 14.02 2.50 2.90
C ARG A 139 15.26 1.81 3.46
N LYS A 140 15.47 0.56 3.09
CA LYS A 140 16.64 -0.24 3.45
C LYS A 140 17.18 -0.93 2.20
N VAL A 141 18.50 -0.97 2.06
CA VAL A 141 19.20 -1.87 1.13
C VAL A 141 20.21 -2.69 1.92
N VAL A 142 20.30 -3.99 1.60
CA VAL A 142 21.29 -4.91 2.15
C VAL A 142 21.91 -5.75 1.03
N ASP A 143 23.22 -5.84 0.96
CA ASP A 143 23.92 -6.85 0.16
C ASP A 143 23.94 -8.17 0.94
N ILE A 144 23.30 -9.20 0.40
CA ILE A 144 23.18 -10.50 1.09
C ILE A 144 24.50 -11.30 1.17
N GLU A 145 25.53 -10.91 0.41
CA GLU A 145 26.84 -11.56 0.47
C GLU A 145 27.78 -10.87 1.46
N THR A 146 27.77 -9.54 1.50
CA THR A 146 28.70 -8.75 2.32
C THR A 146 28.07 -8.23 3.61
N GLU A 147 26.74 -8.35 3.75
CA GLU A 147 25.92 -7.79 4.82
C GLU A 147 25.95 -6.25 4.90
N ALA A 148 26.61 -5.58 3.95
CA ALA A 148 26.61 -4.13 3.85
C ALA A 148 25.16 -3.63 3.81
N THR A 149 24.85 -2.68 4.68
CA THR A 149 23.48 -2.21 4.90
C THR A 149 23.45 -0.68 4.88
N ASN A 150 22.45 -0.12 4.19
CA ASN A 150 22.11 1.30 4.29
C ASN A 150 20.61 1.45 4.58
N ILE A 151 20.26 2.34 5.50
CA ILE A 151 18.88 2.62 5.90
C ILE A 151 18.69 4.13 5.89
N ARG A 152 17.55 4.57 5.33
CA ARG A 152 17.09 5.94 5.44
C ARG A 152 15.65 6.00 5.86
N ASP A 153 15.39 6.78 6.88
CA ASP A 153 14.06 7.14 7.34
C ASP A 153 13.74 8.55 6.85
N TYR A 154 12.61 8.70 6.17
CA TYR A 154 12.05 9.97 5.71
C TYR A 154 10.87 10.34 6.60
N SER A 155 10.95 11.49 7.24
CA SER A 155 9.87 12.01 8.09
C SER A 155 8.74 12.63 7.28
N ALA A 156 7.55 12.74 7.88
CA ALA A 156 6.45 13.51 7.28
C ALA A 156 6.83 14.97 6.94
N ALA A 157 7.77 15.57 7.69
CA ALA A 157 8.24 16.93 7.41
C ALA A 157 9.03 17.02 6.10
N GLU A 158 9.85 16.01 5.80
CA GLU A 158 10.62 15.92 4.54
C GLU A 158 9.74 15.55 3.35
N LEU A 159 8.76 14.66 3.57
CA LEU A 159 7.85 14.18 2.53
C LEU A 159 6.75 15.19 2.20
N GLY A 160 6.52 16.14 3.10
CA GLY A 160 5.41 17.07 3.02
C GLY A 160 4.07 16.41 3.29
N ARG A 161 3.01 17.17 3.06
CA ARG A 161 1.64 16.77 3.37
C ARG A 161 0.98 16.12 2.14
N VAL A 162 1.23 14.83 1.96
CA VAL A 162 0.71 14.03 0.83
C VAL A 162 -0.33 13.03 1.34
N ARG A 163 -1.51 13.00 0.71
CA ARG A 163 -2.57 12.05 1.04
C ARG A 163 -2.24 10.65 0.56
N PHE A 164 -2.80 9.65 1.22
CA PHE A 164 -2.69 8.27 0.79
C PHE A 164 -3.16 8.07 -0.65
N GLU A 165 -4.28 8.66 -1.09
CA GLU A 165 -4.74 8.53 -2.48
C GLU A 165 -3.75 9.07 -3.54
N ASP A 166 -2.97 10.08 -3.18
CA ASP A 166 -2.07 10.77 -4.09
C ASP A 166 -0.63 10.24 -4.04
N PHE A 167 -0.27 9.58 -2.92
CA PHE A 167 1.10 9.20 -2.63
C PHE A 167 1.69 8.28 -3.70
N ASP A 168 2.88 8.65 -4.17
CA ASP A 168 3.64 7.92 -5.17
C ASP A 168 5.04 7.61 -4.61
N PRO A 169 5.42 6.32 -4.46
CA PRO A 169 6.76 5.93 -4.01
C PRO A 169 7.91 6.56 -4.78
N SER A 170 7.73 6.87 -6.07
CA SER A 170 8.76 7.47 -6.93
C SER A 170 9.12 8.90 -6.53
N SER A 171 8.27 9.57 -5.73
CA SER A 171 8.56 10.89 -5.16
C SER A 171 9.56 10.85 -4.00
N VAL A 172 9.85 9.67 -3.45
CA VAL A 172 10.78 9.48 -2.34
C VAL A 172 12.12 9.02 -2.88
N ALA A 173 13.20 9.69 -2.50
CA ALA A 173 14.54 9.34 -2.97
C ALA A 173 14.91 7.88 -2.61
N GLU A 174 15.61 7.22 -3.52
CA GLU A 174 16.10 5.87 -3.29
C GLU A 174 17.31 5.86 -2.33
N VAL A 175 17.61 4.69 -1.79
CA VAL A 175 18.81 4.45 -0.97
C VAL A 175 19.62 3.41 -1.71
N SER A 176 20.92 3.63 -1.83
CA SER A 176 21.88 2.65 -2.35
C SER A 176 22.91 2.32 -1.28
N LEU A 177 23.67 1.25 -1.46
CA LEU A 177 24.86 1.03 -0.65
C LEU A 177 25.92 2.13 -0.92
N PRO A 178 26.77 2.46 0.06
CA PRO A 178 27.87 3.42 -0.10
C PRO A 178 28.91 3.00 -1.13
#